data_AF-A0A392TTG8-F1
#
_entry.id   AF-A0A392TTG8-F1
#
_cell.length_a   1.000
_cell.length_b   1.000
_cell.length_c   1.000
_cell.angle_alpha   90.00
_cell.angle_beta   90.00
_cell.angle_gamma   90.00
#
_symmetry.space_group_name_H-M   'P 1'
#
loop_
_entity.id
_entity.type
_entity.pdbx_description
1 polymer ?
#
loop_
_entity_poly.entity_id
_entity_poly.type
_entity_poly.pdbx_seq_one_letter_code
_entity_poly.pdbx_strand_id
1 'polypeptide(L)' 'MAFEVVYYPKAGWSDFVLKAEVVDAAMSVTWCPGMRIKMAVETDDSSRTTWFQGLVSSVNVPEHGAWR' A
#
# COMPACT_ATOMS: atom_id res chain seq x y z
N MET A 1 -3.28 19.63 -18.68
CA MET A 1 -4.43 20.15 -17.91
C MET A 1 -4.33 19.56 -16.52
N ALA A 2 -4.52 20.37 -15.47
CA ALA A 2 -4.54 19.88 -14.09
C ALA A 2 -5.94 19.37 -13.72
N PHE A 3 -6.00 18.51 -12.71
CA PHE A 3 -7.26 18.03 -12.11
C PHE A 3 -7.10 17.97 -10.60
N GLU A 4 -8.22 17.95 -9.89
CA GLU A 4 -8.26 17.88 -8.44
C GLU A 4 -8.78 16.52 -7.99
N VAL A 5 -8.29 16.05 -6.84
CA VAL A 5 -8.76 14.83 -6.20
C VAL A 5 -8.98 15.10 -4.72
N VAL A 6 -10.04 14.54 -4.16
CA VAL A 6 -10.33 14.61 -2.72
C VAL A 6 -9.93 13.30 -2.07
N TYR A 7 -9.23 13.39 -0.94
CA TYR A 7 -8.82 12.24 -0.15
C TYR A 7 -9.41 12.32 1.26
N TYR A 8 -10.17 11.30 1.65
CA TYR A 8 -10.68 11.11 3.01
C TYR A 8 -9.98 9.90 3.62
N PRO A 9 -8.83 10.09 4.31
CA PRO A 9 -8.09 8.98 4.88
C PRO A 9 -8.94 8.23 5.91
N LYS A 10 -8.86 6.90 5.87
CA LYS A 10 -9.51 6.01 6.83
C LYS A 10 -8.60 4.83 7.13
N ALA A 11 -8.56 4.40 8.39
CA ALA A 11 -7.82 3.21 8.78
C ALA A 11 -8.19 2.00 7.88
N GLY A 12 -7.17 1.30 7.40
CA GLY A 12 -7.32 0.14 6.52
C GLY A 12 -7.49 0.46 5.02
N TRP A 13 -7.51 1.72 4.61
CA TRP A 13 -7.48 2.11 3.20
C TRP A 13 -6.04 2.39 2.74
N SER A 14 -5.73 2.04 1.49
CA SER A 14 -4.43 2.35 0.88
C SER A 14 -4.42 3.75 0.27
N ASP A 15 -3.30 4.45 0.42
CA ASP A 15 -3.06 5.71 -0.26
C ASP A 15 -2.99 5.52 -1.79
N PHE A 16 -3.50 6.50 -2.54
CA PHE A 16 -3.48 6.49 -4.01
C PHE A 16 -2.74 7.68 -4.64
N VAL A 17 -2.36 8.68 -3.85
CA VAL A 17 -1.44 9.76 -4.26
C VAL A 17 -0.20 9.67 -3.39
N LEU A 18 0.89 9.17 -3.97
CA LEU A 18 2.16 8.96 -3.28
C LEU A 18 3.26 9.75 -3.99
N LYS A 19 4.31 10.12 -3.24
CA LYS A 19 5.53 10.67 -3.85
C LYS A 19 6.21 9.59 -4.69
N ALA A 20 6.70 9.97 -5.87
CA ALA A 20 7.39 9.07 -6.78
C ALA A 20 8.56 8.32 -6.10
N GLU A 21 9.35 9.01 -5.27
CA GLU A 21 10.49 8.43 -4.54
C GLU A 21 10.11 7.23 -3.65
N VAL A 22 8.91 7.22 -3.09
CA VAL A 22 8.41 6.12 -2.26
C VAL A 22 8.09 4.91 -3.14
N VAL A 23 7.48 5.15 -4.30
CA VAL A 23 7.16 4.11 -5.28
C VAL A 23 8.44 3.51 -5.86
N ASP A 24 9.41 4.34 -6.23
CA ASP A 24 10.68 3.91 -6.79
C ASP A 24 11.46 3.04 -5.79
N ALA A 25 11.53 3.47 -4.53
CA ALA A 25 12.17 2.68 -3.47
C ALA A 25 11.48 1.31 -3.29
N ALA A 26 10.14 1.28 -3.29
CA ALA A 26 9.39 0.03 -3.16
C ALA A 26 9.57 -0.90 -4.37
N MET A 27 9.64 -0.35 -5.59
CA MET A 27 9.86 -1.11 -6.82
C MET A 27 11.30 -1.62 -6.96
N SER A 28 12.27 -0.98 -6.30
CA SER A 28 13.67 -1.45 -6.28
C SER A 28 13.85 -2.75 -5.47
N VAL A 29 12.89 -3.09 -4.61
CA VAL A 29 12.90 -4.33 -3.83
C VAL A 29 12.57 -5.51 -4.74
N THR A 30 13.42 -6.53 -4.74
CA THR A 30 13.11 -7.81 -5.39
C THR A 30 12.12 -8.59 -4.54
N TRP A 31 10.84 -8.25 -4.65
CA TRP A 31 9.76 -8.95 -3.97
C TRP A 31 9.71 -10.41 -4.45
N CYS A 32 9.52 -11.34 -3.51
CA CYS A 32 9.36 -12.76 -3.83
C CYS A 32 8.40 -13.45 -2.85
N PRO A 33 7.69 -14.51 -3.29
CA PRO A 33 6.93 -15.36 -2.38
C PRO A 33 7.81 -15.86 -1.23
N GLY A 34 7.26 -15.85 -0.01
CA GLY A 34 7.98 -16.21 1.22
C GLY A 34 8.75 -15.06 1.87
N MET A 35 8.86 -13.88 1.24
CA MET A 35 9.49 -12.71 1.85
C MET A 35 8.69 -12.25 3.07
N ARG A 36 9.38 -11.98 4.18
CA ARG A 36 8.76 -11.47 5.42
C ARG A 36 8.48 -9.99 5.29
N ILE A 37 7.27 -9.60 5.66
CA ILE A 37 6.85 -8.21 5.70
C ILE A 37 6.48 -7.79 7.11
N LYS A 38 6.60 -6.48 7.33
CA LYS A 38 6.06 -5.80 8.51
C LYS A 38 5.46 -4.48 8.02
N MET A 39 4.17 -4.28 8.29
CA MET A 39 3.40 -3.12 7.84
C MET A 39 2.87 -2.37 9.06
N ALA A 40 3.03 -1.05 9.08
CA ALA A 40 2.40 -0.19 10.08
C ALA A 40 0.90 -0.09 9.77
N VAL A 41 0.05 -0.30 10.77
CA VAL A 41 -1.41 -0.21 10.63
C VAL A 41 -1.93 0.67 11.74
N GLU A 42 -2.58 1.77 11.38
CA GLU A 42 -3.26 2.60 12.36
C GLU A 42 -4.51 1.90 12.91
N THR A 43 -4.80 2.13 14.19
CA THR A 43 -6.07 1.74 14.78
C THR A 43 -7.22 2.53 14.14
N ASP A 44 -8.45 2.04 14.26
CA ASP A 44 -9.64 2.65 13.64
C ASP A 44 -9.88 4.11 14.06
N ASP A 45 -9.43 4.45 15.27
CA ASP A 45 -9.47 5.81 15.84
C ASP A 45 -8.22 6.65 15.51
N SER A 46 -7.28 6.13 14.70
CA SER A 46 -5.99 6.74 14.35
C SER A 46 -5.14 7.20 15.54
N SER A 47 -5.42 6.70 16.75
CA SER A 47 -4.71 7.13 17.96
C SER A 47 -3.40 6.38 18.17
N ARG A 48 -3.26 5.20 17.57
CA ARG A 48 -2.12 4.30 17.77
C ARG A 48 -1.73 3.63 16.47
N THR A 49 -0.43 3.40 16.31
CA THR A 49 0.12 2.53 15.26
C THR A 49 0.39 1.15 15.84
N THR A 50 -0.13 0.14 15.16
CA THR A 50 0.16 -1.28 15.40
C THR A 50 0.98 -1.84 14.24
N TRP A 51 1.49 -3.07 14.39
CA TRP A 51 2.28 -3.72 13.35
C TRP A 51 1.59 -5.00 12.90
N PHE A 52 1.29 -5.07 11.62
CA PHE A 52 0.98 -6.32 10.95
C PHE A 52 2.28 -6.99 10.51
N GLN A 53 2.38 -8.31 10.69
CA GLN A 53 3.51 -9.11 10.24
C GLN A 53 2.99 -10.27 9.41
N GLY A 54 3.65 -10.55 8.28
CA GLY A 54 3.19 -11.58 7.35
C GLY A 54 4.26 -12.03 6.37
N LEU A 55 3.82 -12.84 5.41
CA LEU A 55 4.63 -13.31 4.29
C LEU A 55 3.98 -12.86 2.99
N VAL A 56 4.80 -12.52 2.00
CA VAL A 56 4.34 -12.35 0.61
C VAL A 56 3.94 -13.72 0.08
N SER A 57 2.70 -13.91 -0.33
CA SER A 57 2.23 -15.16 -0.95
C SER A 57 2.43 -15.16 -2.47
N SER A 58 2.23 -14.02 -3.11
CA SER A 58 2.43 -13.77 -4.54
C SER A 58 2.87 -12.32 -4.75
N VAL A 59 3.59 -12.07 -5.85
CA VAL A 59 4.04 -10.74 -6.29
C VAL A 59 3.33 -10.26 -7.55
N ASN A 60 2.45 -11.10 -8.10
CA ASN A 60 1.64 -10.77 -9.25
C ASN A 60 0.18 -10.96 -8.87
N VAL A 61 -0.61 -9.90 -9.02
CA VAL A 61 -2.06 -9.95 -8.89
C VAL A 61 -2.59 -10.03 -10.32
N PRO A 62 -3.44 -11.02 -10.67
CA PRO A 62 -4.03 -11.05 -12.00
C PRO A 62 -4.63 -9.68 -12.31
N GLU A 63 -4.44 -9.18 -13.53
CA GLU A 63 -5.04 -7.91 -13.96
C GLU A 63 -6.52 -7.90 -13.54
N HIS A 64 -6.84 -7.05 -12.55
CA HIS A 64 -8.20 -6.64 -12.38
C HIS A 64 -8.52 -5.84 -13.64
N GLY A 65 -9.33 -6.43 -14.53
CA GLY A 65 -9.71 -5.80 -15.79
C GLY A 65 -10.17 -4.36 -15.57
N ALA A 66 -10.14 -3.55 -16.64
CA ALA A 66 -10.32 -2.09 -16.62
C ALA A 66 -11.08 -1.57 -15.38
N TRP A 67 -10.38 -0.79 -14.55
CA TRP A 67 -10.93 -0.08 -13.39
C TRP A 67 -12.32 0.48 -13.76
N ARG A 68 -13.38 -0.15 -13.25
CA ARG A 68 -14.76 0.32 -13.40
C ARG A 68 -15.19 1.02 -12.12
#